data_AF-A0A7S3KU72-F1
#
_entry.id   AF-A0A7S3KU72-F1
#
_cell.length_a   1.000
_cell.length_b   1.000
_cell.length_c   1.000
_cell.angle_alpha   90.00
_cell.angle_beta   90.00
_cell.angle_gamma   90.00
#
_symmetry.space_group_name_H-M   'P 1'
#
loop_
_entity.id
_entity.type
_entity.pdbx_description
1 polymer ?
#
loop_
_entity_poly.entity_id
_entity_poly.type
_entity_poly.pdbx_seq_one_letter_code
_entity_poly.pdbx_strand_id
1 'polypeptide(L)'
;KGVLCADSKVTIDDNAAFRQKELAEQEDKSSETPNEIIADKYDLNYIPIGGDIGCLVNGAGLAMATMDILSLHEGKAANFLDVGGSAAGDQMIAAVNLLCNDDTVNAVYINIFGGILRCDLLVKSIIDANAEKSFSKPIILRLNGNKAKEAKELIAGKEEELGIHFEADFDKSAKLAVKIAAEEASKRD
;
A
#
# COMPACT_ATOMS: atom_id res chain seq x y z
N LYS A 1 -2.43 33.84 43.78
CA LYS A 1 -2.04 33.59 42.36
C LYS A 1 -2.70 32.28 41.96
N GLY A 2 -3.52 32.27 40.91
CA GLY A 2 -4.21 31.07 40.43
C GLY A 2 -3.34 30.28 39.44
N VAL A 3 -3.63 28.99 39.30
CA VAL A 3 -3.05 28.10 38.29
C VAL A 3 -3.96 28.12 37.06
N LEU A 4 -3.36 28.21 35.86
CA LEU A 4 -4.06 28.24 34.58
C LEU A 4 -3.33 27.31 33.59
N CYS A 5 -4.07 26.65 32.70
CA CYS A 5 -3.50 25.92 31.57
C CYS A 5 -3.21 26.90 30.44
N ALA A 6 -1.93 27.18 30.19
CA ALA A 6 -1.50 28.07 29.12
C ALA A 6 -1.62 27.43 27.73
N ASP A 7 -1.46 26.10 27.65
CA ASP A 7 -1.57 25.31 26.44
C ASP A 7 -1.97 23.86 26.78
N SER A 8 -2.59 23.16 25.83
CA SER A 8 -2.96 21.75 25.97
C SER A 8 -3.03 21.06 24.61
N LYS A 9 -2.52 19.82 24.54
CA LYS A 9 -2.72 18.91 23.42
C LYS A 9 -3.58 17.73 23.88
N VAL A 10 -4.62 17.43 23.11
CA VAL A 10 -5.52 16.30 23.34
C VAL A 10 -5.50 15.41 22.10
N THR A 11 -5.42 14.10 22.31
CA THR A 11 -5.59 13.10 21.27
C THR A 11 -6.88 12.35 21.55
N ILE A 12 -7.75 12.25 20.54
CA ILE A 12 -9.00 11.52 20.62
C ILE A 12 -8.75 10.08 20.15
N ASP A 13 -9.43 9.12 20.78
CA ASP A 13 -9.41 7.72 20.32
C ASP A 13 -10.40 7.57 19.16
N ASP A 14 -9.88 7.30 17.96
CA ASP A 14 -10.68 7.16 16.75
C ASP A 14 -11.72 6.03 16.86
N ASN A 15 -11.42 4.97 17.63
CA ASN A 15 -12.38 3.90 17.89
C ASN A 15 -13.59 4.37 18.71
N ALA A 16 -13.52 5.54 19.33
CA ALA A 16 -14.63 6.14 20.08
C ALA A 16 -15.47 7.12 19.22
N ALA A 17 -15.09 7.39 17.97
CA ALA A 17 -15.78 8.35 17.10
C ALA A 17 -17.29 8.10 16.98
N PHE A 18 -17.70 6.82 16.93
CA PHE A 18 -19.12 6.43 16.85
C PHE A 18 -19.99 6.98 18.00
N ARG A 19 -19.39 7.25 19.16
CA ARG A 19 -20.04 7.81 20.37
C ARG A 19 -19.56 9.22 20.72
N GLN A 20 -18.66 9.80 19.93
CA GLN A 20 -18.08 11.14 20.11
C GLN A 20 -18.27 11.99 18.84
N LYS A 21 -19.51 12.01 18.31
CA LYS A 21 -19.81 12.62 17.01
C LYS A 21 -19.42 14.09 16.91
N GLU A 22 -19.70 14.88 17.95
CA GLU A 22 -19.35 16.30 18.00
C GLU A 22 -17.85 16.57 17.91
N LEU A 23 -17.02 15.65 18.42
CA LEU A 23 -15.56 15.75 18.32
C LEU A 23 -15.06 15.25 16.96
N ALA A 24 -15.65 14.19 16.43
CA ALA A 24 -15.31 13.69 15.10
C ALA A 24 -15.63 14.72 14.00
N GLU A 25 -16.72 15.48 14.14
CA GLU A 25 -17.08 16.57 13.22
C GLU A 25 -16.11 17.77 13.28
N GLN A 26 -15.29 17.88 14.32
CA GLN A 26 -14.27 18.92 14.47
C GLN A 26 -12.91 18.52 13.89
N GLU A 27 -12.79 17.33 13.30
CA GLU A 27 -11.55 16.88 12.65
C GLU A 27 -11.19 17.83 11.49
N ASP A 28 -10.02 18.46 11.60
CA ASP A 28 -9.48 19.33 10.56
C ASP A 28 -8.68 18.51 9.54
N LYS A 29 -9.30 18.23 8.39
CA LYS A 29 -8.69 17.51 7.27
C LYS A 29 -7.93 18.41 6.29
N SER A 30 -7.78 19.71 6.57
CA SER A 30 -7.16 20.67 5.63
C SER A 30 -5.67 20.40 5.39
N SER A 31 -5.01 19.66 6.28
CA SER A 31 -3.60 19.27 6.16
C SER A 31 -3.39 17.89 5.52
N GLU A 32 -4.44 17.15 5.19
CA GLU A 32 -4.31 15.84 4.54
C GLU A 32 -3.78 15.97 3.11
N THR A 33 -2.92 15.04 2.73
CA THR A 33 -2.45 14.93 1.36
C THR A 33 -3.56 14.41 0.43
N PRO A 34 -3.51 14.69 -0.88
CA PRO A 34 -4.47 14.14 -1.83
C PRO A 34 -4.59 12.61 -1.78
N ASN A 35 -3.48 11.91 -1.50
CA ASN A 35 -3.47 10.46 -1.38
C ASN A 35 -4.18 9.98 -0.11
N GLU A 36 -4.02 10.66 1.03
CA GLU A 36 -4.75 10.35 2.26
C GLU A 36 -6.26 10.53 2.06
N ILE A 37 -6.70 11.61 1.42
CA ILE A 37 -8.11 11.86 1.11
C ILE A 37 -8.70 10.75 0.20
N ILE A 38 -7.93 10.31 -0.80
CA ILE A 38 -8.36 9.21 -1.68
C ILE A 38 -8.44 7.92 -0.87
N ALA A 39 -7.45 7.62 -0.03
CA ALA A 39 -7.43 6.41 0.78
C ALA A 39 -8.61 6.34 1.75
N ASP A 40 -8.92 7.43 2.46
CA ASP A 40 -10.04 7.53 3.41
C ASP A 40 -11.39 7.23 2.72
N LYS A 41 -11.59 7.73 1.49
CA LYS A 41 -12.80 7.45 0.70
C LYS A 41 -13.03 5.95 0.45
N TYR A 42 -11.96 5.16 0.39
CA TYR A 42 -12.02 3.72 0.18
C TYR A 42 -11.78 2.91 1.46
N ASP A 43 -11.79 3.54 2.63
CA ASP A 43 -11.53 2.90 3.93
C ASP A 43 -10.16 2.17 3.94
N LEU A 44 -9.14 2.85 3.38
CA LEU A 44 -7.78 2.35 3.29
C LEU A 44 -6.90 3.03 4.34
N ASN A 45 -6.15 2.24 5.11
CA ASN A 45 -5.21 2.77 6.10
C ASN A 45 -3.90 3.18 5.41
N TYR A 46 -3.85 4.40 4.89
CA TYR A 46 -2.69 4.97 4.20
C TYR A 46 -1.98 6.00 5.05
N ILE A 47 -0.65 5.95 5.11
CA ILE A 47 0.18 7.00 5.72
C ILE A 47 1.39 7.26 4.81
N PRO A 48 1.64 8.51 4.38
CA PRO A 48 2.85 8.84 3.63
C PRO A 48 4.09 8.80 4.54
N ILE A 49 5.19 8.21 4.06
CA ILE A 49 6.45 8.05 4.81
C ILE A 49 7.61 8.80 4.14
N GLY A 50 7.62 8.91 2.81
CA GLY A 50 8.62 9.69 2.06
C GLY A 50 9.80 8.89 1.49
N GLY A 51 9.62 7.61 1.20
CA GLY A 51 10.48 6.80 0.33
C GLY A 51 10.01 6.73 -1.13
N ASP A 52 10.47 5.71 -1.86
CA ASP A 52 10.25 5.55 -3.30
C ASP A 52 9.69 4.18 -3.71
N ILE A 53 9.46 3.29 -2.74
CA ILE A 53 8.83 1.98 -2.95
C ILE A 53 7.41 2.02 -2.40
N GLY A 54 6.41 2.03 -3.28
CA GLY A 54 5.01 2.03 -2.86
C GLY A 54 4.63 0.67 -2.29
N CYS A 55 4.20 0.59 -1.05
CA CYS A 55 3.87 -0.69 -0.40
C CYS A 55 2.36 -0.91 -0.34
N LEU A 56 1.88 -2.11 -0.68
CA LEU A 56 0.49 -2.55 -0.45
C LEU A 56 0.52 -3.89 0.29
N VAL A 57 -0.11 -3.93 1.47
CA VAL A 57 -0.01 -5.06 2.39
C VAL A 57 -1.36 -5.34 3.03
N ASN A 58 -1.61 -6.59 3.44
CA ASN A 58 -2.80 -6.95 4.23
C ASN A 58 -2.41 -7.27 5.68
N GLY A 59 -2.77 -6.36 6.58
CA GLY A 59 -2.50 -6.38 8.01
C GLY A 59 -1.33 -5.48 8.41
N ALA A 60 -1.59 -4.60 9.38
CA ALA A 60 -0.62 -3.64 9.91
C ALA A 60 0.72 -4.25 10.36
N GLY A 61 0.70 -5.45 10.97
CA GLY A 61 1.91 -6.15 11.38
C GLY A 61 2.80 -6.56 10.20
N LEU A 62 2.19 -7.05 9.11
CA LEU A 62 2.91 -7.37 7.88
C LEU A 62 3.37 -6.10 7.18
N ALA A 63 2.60 -5.01 7.25
CA ALA A 63 2.99 -3.72 6.69
C ALA A 63 4.25 -3.17 7.35
N MET A 64 4.31 -3.18 8.69
CA MET A 64 5.53 -2.81 9.43
C MET A 64 6.72 -3.70 9.08
N ALA A 65 6.54 -5.03 9.06
CA ALA A 65 7.61 -5.95 8.69
C ALA A 65 8.10 -5.76 7.24
N THR A 66 7.21 -5.33 6.33
CA THR A 66 7.54 -5.02 4.93
C THR A 66 8.44 -3.80 4.84
N MET A 67 8.14 -2.76 5.61
CA MET A 67 9.00 -1.57 5.67
C MET A 67 10.36 -1.89 6.29
N ASP A 68 10.37 -2.68 7.37
CA ASP A 68 11.59 -3.10 8.05
C ASP A 68 12.52 -3.90 7.11
N ILE A 69 11.98 -4.85 6.35
CA ILE A 69 12.80 -5.67 5.43
C ILE A 69 13.27 -4.88 4.20
N LEU A 70 12.49 -3.90 3.72
CA LEU A 70 12.96 -2.98 2.68
C LEU A 70 14.13 -2.14 3.19
N SER A 71 13.99 -1.58 4.40
CA SER A 71 15.04 -0.79 5.06
C SER A 71 16.31 -1.62 5.30
N LEU A 72 16.16 -2.89 5.70
CA LEU A 72 17.29 -3.83 5.84
C LEU A 72 18.09 -4.01 4.54
N HIS A 73 17.42 -3.92 3.39
CA HIS A 73 18.03 -3.98 2.06
C HIS A 73 18.30 -2.59 1.46
N GLU A 74 18.38 -1.55 2.29
CA GLU A 74 18.67 -0.16 1.92
C GLU A 74 17.60 0.52 1.02
N GLY A 75 16.42 -0.09 0.89
CA GLY A 75 15.25 0.50 0.24
C GLY A 75 14.41 1.36 1.19
N LYS A 76 13.55 2.21 0.62
CA LYS A 76 12.69 3.12 1.39
C LYS A 76 11.23 2.98 0.97
N ALA A 77 10.39 2.57 1.92
CA ALA A 77 8.95 2.56 1.70
C ALA A 77 8.43 4.01 1.51
N ALA A 78 7.69 4.25 0.43
CA ALA A 78 7.04 5.53 0.16
C ALA A 78 5.89 5.79 1.12
N ASN A 79 5.21 4.72 1.54
CA ASN A 79 4.00 4.77 2.33
C ASN A 79 3.85 3.52 3.22
N PHE A 80 3.00 3.66 4.22
CA PHE A 80 2.26 2.56 4.83
C PHE A 80 0.92 2.45 4.11
N LEU A 81 0.49 1.23 3.74
CA LEU A 81 -0.87 0.99 3.25
C LEU A 81 -1.32 -0.41 3.63
N ASP A 82 -2.27 -0.46 4.57
CA ASP A 82 -2.96 -1.67 4.98
C ASP A 82 -4.38 -1.69 4.40
N VAL A 83 -4.65 -2.63 3.51
CA VAL A 83 -5.98 -2.84 2.90
C VAL A 83 -6.90 -3.73 3.77
N GLY A 84 -6.38 -4.27 4.87
CA GLY A 84 -7.11 -5.19 5.74
C GLY A 84 -7.31 -6.59 5.15
N GLY A 85 -7.89 -7.50 5.95
CA GLY A 85 -8.06 -8.90 5.58
C GLY A 85 -9.20 -9.19 4.59
N SER A 86 -10.09 -8.22 4.37
CA SER A 86 -11.33 -8.38 3.60
C SER A 86 -11.43 -7.48 2.37
N ALA A 87 -10.37 -6.73 2.03
CA ALA A 87 -10.41 -5.87 0.85
C ALA A 87 -10.62 -6.66 -0.44
N ALA A 88 -11.47 -6.12 -1.32
CA ALA A 88 -11.87 -6.71 -2.58
C ALA A 88 -12.34 -5.64 -3.57
N GLY A 89 -12.33 -5.97 -4.87
CA GLY A 89 -12.92 -5.13 -5.92
C GLY A 89 -12.35 -3.71 -5.95
N ASP A 90 -13.23 -2.73 -5.87
CA ASP A 90 -12.91 -1.29 -6.00
C ASP A 90 -11.87 -0.79 -4.99
N GLN A 91 -11.87 -1.32 -3.75
CA GLN A 91 -10.85 -0.94 -2.76
C GLN A 91 -9.44 -1.31 -3.21
N MET A 92 -9.28 -2.49 -3.83
CA MET A 92 -7.99 -2.96 -4.33
C MET A 92 -7.54 -2.17 -5.56
N ILE A 93 -8.48 -1.90 -6.48
CA ILE A 93 -8.21 -1.07 -7.66
C ILE A 93 -7.78 0.33 -7.24
N ALA A 94 -8.48 0.94 -6.27
CA ALA A 94 -8.13 2.23 -5.72
C ALA A 94 -6.74 2.22 -5.07
N ALA A 95 -6.43 1.22 -4.24
CA ALA A 95 -5.13 1.08 -3.59
C ALA A 95 -3.98 0.96 -4.59
N VAL A 96 -4.11 0.12 -5.62
CA VAL A 96 -3.08 -0.04 -6.66
C VAL A 96 -2.93 1.25 -7.47
N ASN A 97 -4.05 1.87 -7.88
CA ASN A 97 -4.03 3.13 -8.60
C ASN A 97 -3.38 4.26 -7.79
N LEU A 98 -3.65 4.34 -6.49
CA LEU A 98 -3.04 5.33 -5.60
C LEU A 98 -1.51 5.25 -5.67
N LEU A 99 -0.95 4.05 -5.54
CA LEU A 99 0.51 3.85 -5.59
C LEU A 99 1.10 4.06 -6.99
N CYS A 100 0.41 3.55 -8.02
CA CYS A 100 0.85 3.69 -9.41
C CYS A 100 0.83 5.15 -9.88
N ASN A 101 -0.01 6.02 -9.32
CA ASN A 101 -0.09 7.44 -9.67
C ASN A 101 0.76 8.37 -8.78
N ASP A 102 1.38 7.86 -7.71
CA ASP A 102 2.21 8.69 -6.82
C ASP A 102 3.61 8.93 -7.41
N ASP A 103 3.88 10.12 -7.95
CA ASP A 103 5.14 10.43 -8.66
C ASP A 103 6.42 10.13 -7.85
N THR A 104 6.35 10.12 -6.51
CA THR A 104 7.49 9.76 -5.65
C THR A 104 7.85 8.28 -5.72
N VAL A 105 6.91 7.43 -6.15
CA VAL A 105 7.08 5.98 -6.25
C VAL A 105 7.75 5.61 -7.58
N ASN A 106 8.81 4.80 -7.48
CA ASN A 106 9.55 4.20 -8.59
C ASN A 106 9.08 2.77 -8.89
N ALA A 107 8.74 1.99 -7.86
CA ALA A 107 8.22 0.64 -7.98
C ALA A 107 7.16 0.35 -6.91
N VAL A 108 6.20 -0.53 -7.21
CA VAL A 108 5.16 -0.93 -6.26
C VAL A 108 5.47 -2.33 -5.75
N TYR A 109 5.55 -2.50 -4.43
CA TYR A 109 5.72 -3.79 -3.77
C TYR A 109 4.43 -4.21 -3.08
N ILE A 110 3.79 -5.25 -3.62
CA ILE A 110 2.58 -5.84 -3.08
C ILE A 110 2.95 -7.13 -2.34
N ASN A 111 2.84 -7.09 -1.03
CA ASN A 111 3.18 -8.21 -0.15
C ASN A 111 1.92 -8.71 0.56
N ILE A 112 1.40 -9.85 0.12
CA ILE A 112 0.13 -10.37 0.62
C ILE A 112 0.29 -11.78 1.15
N PHE A 113 -0.18 -11.98 2.37
CA PHE A 113 -0.39 -13.31 2.94
C PHE A 113 -1.90 -13.58 3.01
N GLY A 114 -2.38 -14.30 2.01
CA GLY A 114 -3.79 -14.67 1.83
C GLY A 114 -4.27 -15.62 2.92
N GLY A 115 -5.01 -15.08 3.89
CA GLY A 115 -5.88 -15.83 4.78
C GLY A 115 -7.30 -15.87 4.22
N ILE A 116 -8.15 -14.98 4.72
CA ILE A 116 -9.51 -14.74 4.20
C ILE A 116 -9.42 -14.13 2.79
N LEU A 117 -8.44 -13.24 2.57
CA LEU A 117 -8.18 -12.60 1.30
C LEU A 117 -7.73 -13.60 0.23
N ARG A 118 -8.35 -13.53 -0.95
CA ARG A 118 -8.06 -14.38 -2.09
C ARG A 118 -7.08 -13.71 -3.05
N CYS A 119 -5.88 -14.29 -3.17
CA CYS A 119 -4.83 -13.74 -4.02
C CYS A 119 -5.23 -13.71 -5.51
N ASP A 120 -6.05 -14.64 -5.98
CA ASP A 120 -6.49 -14.67 -7.38
C ASP A 120 -7.44 -13.51 -7.73
N LEU A 121 -8.23 -13.03 -6.76
CA LEU A 121 -9.08 -11.86 -6.96
C LEU A 121 -8.25 -10.57 -6.99
N LEU A 122 -7.26 -10.46 -6.10
CA LEU A 122 -6.31 -9.34 -6.13
C LEU A 122 -5.61 -9.21 -7.48
N VAL A 123 -5.07 -10.31 -8.00
CA VAL A 123 -4.38 -10.31 -9.29
C VAL A 123 -5.31 -9.94 -10.44
N LYS A 124 -6.56 -10.40 -10.42
CA LYS A 124 -7.57 -9.96 -11.41
C LYS A 124 -7.80 -8.45 -11.33
N SER A 125 -7.98 -7.90 -10.14
CA SER A 125 -8.13 -6.45 -9.96
C SER A 125 -6.93 -5.65 -10.46
N ILE A 126 -5.70 -6.17 -10.29
CA ILE A 126 -4.48 -5.54 -10.85
C ILE A 126 -4.52 -5.56 -12.38
N ILE A 127 -4.88 -6.70 -12.99
CA ILE A 127 -4.97 -6.84 -14.45
C ILE A 127 -6.05 -5.90 -15.01
N ASP A 128 -7.22 -5.86 -14.38
CA ASP A 128 -8.34 -5.01 -14.79
C ASP A 128 -7.95 -3.52 -14.72
N ALA A 129 -7.32 -3.11 -13.61
CA ALA A 129 -6.84 -1.74 -13.45
C ALA A 129 -5.75 -1.37 -14.47
N ASN A 130 -4.83 -2.30 -14.80
CA ASN A 130 -3.83 -2.09 -15.85
C ASN A 130 -4.45 -1.95 -17.24
N ALA A 131 -5.55 -2.65 -17.52
CA ALA A 131 -6.27 -2.57 -18.79
C ALA A 131 -7.01 -1.24 -18.95
N GLU A 132 -7.55 -0.67 -17.86
CA GLU A 132 -8.18 0.65 -17.87
C GLU A 132 -7.15 1.78 -17.99
N LYS A 133 -6.04 1.65 -17.26
CA LYS A 133 -4.98 2.65 -17.20
C LYS A 133 -3.64 1.93 -17.06
N SER A 134 -2.94 1.78 -18.18
CA SER A 134 -1.63 1.10 -18.21
C SER A 134 -0.71 1.64 -17.14
N PHE A 135 -0.26 0.76 -16.25
CA PHE A 135 0.64 1.10 -15.18
C PHE A 135 2.01 1.45 -15.75
N SER A 136 2.53 2.61 -15.36
CA SER A 136 3.86 3.07 -15.77
C SER A 136 4.98 2.53 -14.87
N LYS A 137 4.63 1.89 -13.74
CA LYS A 137 5.59 1.47 -12.71
C LYS A 137 5.59 -0.05 -12.57
N PRO A 138 6.76 -0.68 -12.42
CA PRO A 138 6.85 -2.11 -12.21
C PRO A 138 6.23 -2.50 -10.86
N ILE A 139 5.56 -3.65 -10.85
CA ILE A 139 4.88 -4.21 -9.68
C ILE A 139 5.61 -5.48 -9.28
N ILE A 140 6.08 -5.54 -8.03
CA ILE A 140 6.65 -6.73 -7.41
C ILE A 140 5.57 -7.39 -6.57
N LEU A 141 5.20 -8.63 -6.91
CA LEU A 141 4.19 -9.41 -6.23
C LEU A 141 4.83 -10.51 -5.39
N ARG A 142 4.53 -10.48 -4.09
CA ARG A 142 4.73 -11.61 -3.20
C ARG A 142 3.38 -12.05 -2.64
N LEU A 143 2.84 -13.14 -3.19
CA LEU A 143 1.54 -13.68 -2.82
C LEU A 143 1.70 -15.07 -2.23
N ASN A 144 1.32 -15.24 -0.96
CA ASN A 144 1.25 -16.54 -0.30
C ASN A 144 -0.17 -16.81 0.20
N GLY A 145 -0.51 -18.08 0.45
CA GLY A 145 -1.79 -18.44 1.07
C GLY A 145 -2.93 -18.70 0.08
N ASN A 146 -4.14 -18.27 0.43
CA ASN A 146 -5.38 -18.62 -0.25
C ASN A 146 -5.37 -18.23 -1.74
N LYS A 147 -5.52 -19.22 -2.61
CA LYS A 147 -5.52 -19.07 -4.07
C LYS A 147 -4.25 -18.43 -4.67
N ALA A 148 -3.12 -18.46 -3.96
CA ALA A 148 -1.87 -17.86 -4.44
C ALA A 148 -1.30 -18.57 -5.68
N LYS A 149 -1.51 -19.89 -5.81
CA LYS A 149 -1.07 -20.65 -6.98
C LYS A 149 -1.85 -20.22 -8.23
N GLU A 150 -3.17 -20.14 -8.11
CA GLU A 150 -4.06 -19.67 -9.19
C GLU A 150 -3.75 -18.21 -9.55
N ALA A 151 -3.44 -17.37 -8.56
CA ALA A 151 -3.00 -16.00 -8.78
C ALA A 151 -1.74 -15.93 -9.65
N LYS A 152 -0.75 -16.79 -9.39
CA LYS A 152 0.45 -16.91 -10.21
C LYS A 152 0.16 -17.40 -11.63
N GLU A 153 -0.75 -18.37 -11.77
CA GLU A 153 -1.16 -18.89 -13.09
C GLU A 153 -1.86 -17.83 -13.95
N LEU A 154 -2.56 -16.86 -13.36
CA LEU A 154 -3.22 -15.77 -14.11
C LEU A 154 -2.26 -14.84 -14.85
N ILE A 155 -1.05 -14.64 -14.31
CA ILE A 155 -0.03 -13.75 -14.88
C ILE A 155 1.04 -14.53 -15.67
N ALA A 156 1.01 -15.86 -15.64
CA ALA A 156 2.03 -16.69 -16.28
C ALA A 156 2.09 -16.47 -17.79
N GLY A 157 3.26 -16.09 -18.29
CA GLY A 157 3.52 -15.77 -19.70
C GLY A 157 3.15 -14.33 -20.09
N LYS A 158 2.72 -13.50 -19.14
CA LYS A 158 2.33 -12.09 -19.34
C LYS A 158 3.04 -11.14 -18.39
N GLU A 159 3.99 -11.63 -17.61
CA GLU A 159 4.69 -10.88 -16.57
C GLU A 159 5.34 -9.61 -17.13
N GLU A 160 6.07 -9.72 -18.24
CA GLU A 160 6.75 -8.59 -18.88
C GLU A 160 5.76 -7.59 -19.49
N GLU A 161 4.69 -8.06 -20.14
CA GLU A 161 3.63 -7.22 -20.70
C GLU A 161 2.91 -6.41 -19.63
N LEU A 162 2.68 -7.02 -18.46
CA LEU A 162 1.99 -6.39 -17.33
C LEU A 162 2.94 -5.58 -16.43
N GLY A 163 4.25 -5.64 -16.65
CA GLY A 163 5.24 -5.05 -15.75
C GLY A 163 5.24 -5.68 -14.35
N ILE A 164 4.89 -6.96 -14.25
CA ILE A 164 4.72 -7.69 -12.98
C ILE A 164 5.88 -8.66 -12.77
N HIS A 165 6.51 -8.60 -11.59
CA HIS A 165 7.54 -9.54 -11.15
C HIS A 165 7.02 -10.35 -9.96
N PHE A 166 7.01 -11.68 -10.07
CA PHE A 166 6.54 -12.55 -8.99
C PHE A 166 7.70 -13.21 -8.24
N GLU A 167 7.75 -13.06 -6.92
CA GLU A 167 8.68 -13.76 -6.02
C GLU A 167 7.97 -14.10 -4.70
N ALA A 168 7.94 -15.39 -4.33
CA ALA A 168 7.18 -15.87 -3.17
C ALA A 168 7.93 -15.73 -1.84
N ASP A 169 9.26 -15.75 -1.90
CA ASP A 169 10.10 -15.58 -0.72
C ASP A 169 10.13 -14.12 -0.28
N PHE A 170 10.00 -13.88 1.04
CA PHE A 170 9.85 -12.53 1.55
C PHE A 170 11.16 -11.72 1.43
N ASP A 171 12.30 -12.33 1.74
CA ASP A 171 13.62 -11.66 1.64
C ASP A 171 13.99 -11.38 0.18
N LYS A 172 13.79 -12.36 -0.71
CA LYS A 172 14.08 -12.20 -2.14
C LYS A 172 13.18 -11.18 -2.81
N SER A 173 11.89 -11.17 -2.49
CA SER A 173 10.96 -10.20 -3.08
C SER A 173 11.25 -8.78 -2.61
N ALA A 174 11.62 -8.59 -1.34
CA ALA A 174 12.07 -7.29 -0.84
C ALA A 174 13.34 -6.81 -1.55
N LYS A 175 14.38 -7.66 -1.68
CA LYS A 175 15.60 -7.33 -2.45
C LYS A 175 15.28 -6.97 -3.90
N LEU A 176 14.37 -7.70 -4.52
CA LEU A 176 13.94 -7.45 -5.89
C LEU A 176 13.23 -6.09 -6.01
N ALA A 177 12.36 -5.74 -5.06
CA ALA A 177 11.70 -4.44 -5.03
C ALA A 177 12.70 -3.29 -4.91
N VAL A 178 13.68 -3.40 -4.01
CA VAL A 178 14.75 -2.38 -3.88
C VAL A 178 15.55 -2.25 -5.17
N LYS A 179 15.97 -3.37 -5.74
CA LYS A 179 16.74 -3.39 -6.99
C LYS A 179 15.99 -2.71 -8.13
N ILE A 180 14.74 -3.10 -8.35
CA ILE A 180 13.92 -2.55 -9.44
C ILE A 180 13.64 -1.07 -9.21
N ALA A 181 13.34 -0.65 -7.97
CA ALA A 181 13.13 0.77 -7.67
C ALA A 181 14.36 1.62 -7.99
N ALA A 182 15.56 1.14 -7.66
CA ALA A 182 16.82 1.83 -7.99
C ALA A 182 17.09 1.88 -9.50
N GLU A 183 16.78 0.80 -10.23
CA GLU A 183 16.88 0.76 -11.70
C GLU A 183 15.91 1.75 -12.37
N GLU A 184 14.67 1.86 -11.89
CA GLU A 184 13.70 2.83 -12.40
C GLU A 184 14.05 4.28 -12.04
N ALA A 185 14.54 4.53 -10.83
CA ALA A 185 15.05 5.84 -10.43
C ALA A 185 16.13 6.33 -11.40
N SER A 186 17.08 5.46 -11.74
CA SER A 186 18.19 5.76 -12.64
C SER A 186 17.78 6.04 -14.09
N LYS A 187 16.57 5.64 -14.50
CA LYS A 187 16.02 5.92 -15.85
C LYS A 187 15.29 7.26 -15.91
N ARG A 188 14.90 7.81 -14.76
CA ARG A 188 14.19 9.10 -14.65
C ARG A 188 15.16 10.29 -14.62
N ASP A 189 16.42 10.06 -14.25
CA ASP A 189 17.54 11.02 -14.31
C ASP A 189 18.16 11.11 -15.72
#